data_AF-A0A836QBV2-F1
#
_entry.id   AF-A0A836QBV2-F1
#
_cell.length_a   1.000
_cell.length_b   1.000
_cell.length_c   1.000
_cell.angle_alpha   90.00
_cell.angle_beta   90.00
_cell.angle_gamma   90.00
#
_symmetry.space_group_name_H-M   'P 1'
#
loop_
_entity.id
_entity.type
_entity.pdbx_description
1 polymer ?
#
loop_
_entity_poly.entity_id
_entity_poly.type
_entity_poly.pdbx_seq_one_letter_code
_entity_poly.pdbx_strand_id
1 'polypeptide(L)' 'MKKKFFLTLVASVITFVWLSQGIMAAKGIYVPLFTYRTGAYAGSGIPNANGMSDYLNMLNERDGGIGGVPIIV' A
#
# COMPACT_ATOMS: atom_id res chain seq x y z
N MET A 1 -0.96 -23.32 42.72
CA MET A 1 -1.59 -23.53 41.38
C MET A 1 -2.07 -22.22 40.74
N LYS A 2 -2.76 -21.33 41.48
CA LYS A 2 -3.28 -20.05 40.96
C LYS A 2 -2.22 -19.11 40.34
N LYS A 3 -1.02 -19.00 40.94
CA LYS A 3 0.09 -18.19 40.40
C LYS A 3 0.65 -18.72 39.06
N LYS A 4 0.67 -20.05 38.87
CA LYS A 4 1.11 -20.68 37.61
C LYS A 4 0.09 -20.43 36.50
N PHE A 5 -1.20 -20.48 36.83
CA PHE A 5 -2.31 -20.20 35.90
C PHE A 5 -2.35 -18.74 35.46
N PHE A 6 -2.08 -17.80 36.38
CA PHE A 6 -1.94 -16.38 36.05
C PHE A 6 -0.73 -16.13 35.14
N LEU A 7 0.39 -16.82 35.38
CA LEU A 7 1.58 -16.68 34.56
C LEU A 7 1.39 -17.24 33.14
N THR A 8 0.67 -18.36 32.97
CA THR A 8 0.32 -18.88 31.64
C THR A 8 -0.67 -17.99 30.90
N LEU A 9 -1.61 -17.33 31.60
CA LEU A 9 -2.52 -16.35 31.02
C LEU A 9 -1.78 -15.12 30.51
N VAL A 10 -0.84 -14.58 31.29
CA VAL A 10 -0.02 -13.44 30.86
C VAL A 10 0.85 -13.83 29.67
N ALA A 11 1.46 -15.03 29.69
CA ALA A 11 2.23 -15.53 28.57
C ALA A 11 1.37 -15.70 27.29
N SER A 12 0.13 -16.18 27.40
CA SER A 12 -0.74 -16.36 26.24
C SER A 12 -1.17 -15.03 25.62
N VAL A 13 -1.44 -14.00 26.42
CA VAL A 13 -1.74 -12.65 25.94
C VAL A 13 -0.54 -12.05 25.21
N ILE A 14 0.67 -12.20 25.76
CA ILE A 14 1.90 -11.72 25.12
C ILE A 14 2.11 -12.42 23.77
N THR A 15 1.92 -13.75 23.71
CA THR A 15 2.05 -14.50 22.46
C THR A 15 0.99 -14.10 21.43
N PHE A 16 -0.25 -13.82 21.86
CA PHE A 16 -1.32 -13.34 20.97
C PHE A 16 -1.02 -11.95 20.39
N VAL A 17 -0.46 -11.04 21.20
CA VAL A 17 -0.01 -9.71 20.73
C VAL A 17 1.17 -9.82 19.76
N TRP A 18 2.07 -10.79 19.97
CA TRP A 18 3.15 -11.08 19.04
C TRP A 18 2.67 -11.71 17.73
N LEU A 19 1.64 -12.57 17.77
CA LEU A 19 1.05 -13.15 16.57
C LEU A 19 0.15 -12.17 15.81
N SER A 20 -0.33 -11.10 16.45
CA SER A 20 -1.14 -10.06 15.81
C SER A 20 -0.29 -9.03 15.06
N GLN A 21 0.99 -9.30 14.81
CA GLN A 21 1.79 -8.45 13.93
C GLN A 21 1.07 -8.39 12.59
N GLY A 22 0.65 -7.16 12.26
CA GLY A 22 -0.30 -6.89 11.20
C GLY A 22 0.08 -7.59 9.90
N ILE A 23 -0.95 -8.01 9.17
CA ILE A 23 -0.87 -8.30 7.75
C ILE A 23 0.07 -7.24 7.15
N MET A 24 1.21 -7.68 6.63
CA MET A 24 2.11 -6.84 5.86
C MET A 24 1.33 -6.36 4.64
N ALA A 25 0.54 -5.30 4.81
CA ALA A 25 -0.11 -4.62 3.72
C ALA A 25 1.01 -4.23 2.77
N ALA A 26 0.87 -4.64 1.51
CA ALA A 26 1.80 -4.24 0.46
C ALA A 26 2.05 -2.73 0.59
N LYS A 27 3.33 -2.32 0.55
CA LYS A 27 3.75 -0.91 0.79
C LYS A 27 2.98 0.11 -0.05
N GLY A 28 2.35 -0.34 -1.13
CA GLY A 28 1.36 0.38 -1.91
C GLY A 28 0.77 -0.51 -3.01
N ILE A 29 -0.21 0.02 -3.73
CA ILE A 29 -0.74 -0.57 -4.97
C ILE A 29 0.17 -0.14 -6.12
N TYR A 30 0.91 -1.08 -6.70
CA TYR A 30 1.77 -0.77 -7.84
C TYR A 30 0.97 -0.75 -9.15
N VAL A 31 1.03 0.35 -9.89
CA VAL A 31 0.31 0.56 -11.15
C VAL A 31 1.32 0.82 -12.27
N PRO A 32 1.73 -0.21 -13.04
CA PRO A 32 2.68 -0.01 -14.13
C PRO A 32 2.03 0.73 -15.30
N LEU A 33 2.56 1.92 -15.62
CA LEU A 33 2.12 2.69 -16.79
C LEU A 33 2.94 2.35 -18.03
N PHE A 34 2.43 1.45 -18.86
CA PHE A 34 3.02 1.12 -20.15
C PHE A 34 2.76 2.24 -21.16
N THR A 35 3.76 3.08 -21.41
CA THR A 35 3.61 4.31 -22.18
C THR A 35 4.58 4.35 -23.35
N TYR A 36 4.13 4.89 -24.49
CA TYR A 36 4.98 5.19 -25.63
C TYR A 36 5.31 6.68 -25.63
N ARG A 37 6.58 6.99 -25.36
CA ARG A 37 7.06 8.38 -25.28
C ARG A 37 7.89 8.81 -26.49
N THR A 38 8.04 7.92 -27.48
CA THR A 38 8.81 8.14 -28.71
C THR A 38 8.06 7.60 -29.94
N GLY A 39 8.51 7.99 -31.14
CA GLY A 39 7.90 7.59 -32.42
C GLY A 39 6.75 8.50 -32.86
N ALA A 40 6.10 8.14 -33.98
CA ALA A 40 5.06 8.96 -34.62
C ALA A 40 3.86 9.27 -33.71
N TYR A 41 3.56 8.39 -32.76
CA TYR A 41 2.46 8.54 -31.81
C TYR A 41 2.86 9.23 -30.49
N ALA A 42 4.12 9.64 -30.30
CA ALA A 42 4.56 10.27 -29.06
C ALA A 42 3.78 11.55 -28.72
N GLY A 43 3.32 12.29 -29.74
CA GLY A 43 2.52 13.51 -29.57
C GLY A 43 1.23 13.29 -28.78
N SER A 44 0.58 12.14 -28.94
CA SER A 44 -0.55 11.75 -28.08
C SER A 44 -0.11 10.96 -26.85
N GLY A 45 0.94 10.14 -26.95
CA GLY A 45 1.38 9.27 -25.86
C GLY A 45 1.89 9.99 -24.61
N ILE A 46 2.72 11.03 -24.79
CA ILE A 46 3.32 11.79 -23.68
C ILE A 46 2.27 12.47 -22.79
N PRO A 47 1.31 13.25 -23.31
CA PRO A 47 0.32 13.91 -22.46
C PRO A 47 -0.60 12.90 -21.76
N ASN A 48 -0.96 11.79 -22.40
CA ASN A 48 -1.74 10.73 -21.75
C ASN A 48 -0.97 10.08 -20.59
N ALA A 49 0.32 9.79 -20.80
CA ALA A 49 1.19 9.21 -19.77
C ALA A 49 1.33 10.12 -18.55
N ASN A 50 1.59 11.41 -18.79
CA ASN A 50 1.75 12.40 -17.72
C ASN A 50 0.41 12.62 -16.99
N GLY A 51 -0.70 12.79 -17.72
CA GLY A 51 -2.00 12.99 -17.10
C GLY A 51 -2.46 11.81 -16.24
N MET A 52 -2.16 10.57 -16.67
CA MET A 52 -2.45 9.38 -15.85
C MET A 52 -1.62 9.36 -14.57
N SER A 53 -0.32 9.65 -14.66
CA SER A 53 0.58 9.69 -13.50
C SER A 53 0.17 10.79 -12.51
N ASP A 54 -0.11 11.99 -13.02
CA ASP A 54 -0.53 13.14 -12.21
C ASP A 54 -1.86 12.86 -11.49
N TYR A 55 -2.82 12.22 -12.18
CA TYR A 55 -4.08 11.85 -11.56
C TYR A 55 -3.90 10.86 -10.41
N LEU A 56 -3.09 9.81 -10.62
CA LEU A 56 -2.82 8.80 -9.59
C LEU A 56 -2.06 9.38 -8.39
N ASN A 57 -1.11 10.30 -8.63
CA ASN A 57 -0.43 11.03 -7.58
C ASN A 57 -1.38 11.95 -6.82
N MET A 58 -2.28 12.64 -7.51
CA MET A 58 -3.31 13.47 -6.88
C MET A 58 -4.22 12.64 -5.96
N LEU A 59 -4.59 11.41 -6.34
CA LEU A 59 -5.37 10.52 -5.44
C LEU A 59 -4.60 10.18 -4.16
N ASN A 60 -3.28 10.00 -4.22
CA ASN A 60 -2.47 9.82 -3.03
C ASN A 60 -2.50 11.05 -2.13
N GLU A 61 -2.30 12.23 -2.71
CA GLU A 61 -2.19 13.49 -1.97
C GLU A 61 -3.54 13.95 -1.38
N ARG A 62 -4.61 13.83 -2.16
CA ARG A 62 -5.96 14.31 -1.79
C ARG A 62 -6.71 13.29 -0.94
N ASP A 63 -6.67 12.01 -1.31
CA ASP A 63 -7.55 10.97 -0.76
C ASP A 63 -6.79 9.99 0.17
N GLY A 64 -5.47 10.13 0.31
CA GLY A 64 -4.65 9.20 1.09
C GLY A 64 -4.46 7.84 0.40
N GLY A 65 -4.63 7.80 -0.93
CA GLY A 65 -4.58 6.59 -1.73
C GLY A 65 -5.95 5.89 -1.83
N ILE A 66 -5.95 4.65 -2.34
CA ILE A 66 -7.19 3.88 -2.54
C ILE A 66 -7.44 3.02 -1.32
N GLY A 67 -8.52 3.34 -0.57
CA GLY A 67 -8.84 2.62 0.67
C GLY A 67 -7.78 2.78 1.76
N GLY A 68 -7.03 3.90 1.74
CA GLY A 68 -5.92 4.18 2.67
C GLY A 68 -4.60 3.50 2.28
N VAL A 69 -4.53 2.87 1.11
CA VAL A 69 -3.28 2.27 0.58
C VAL A 69 -2.71 3.18 -0.51
N PRO A 70 -1.44 3.61 -0.41
CA PRO A 70 -0.84 4.51 -1.39
C PRO A 70 -0.64 3.80 -2.74
N ILE A 71 -0.80 4.53 -3.84
CA ILE A 71 -0.53 4.09 -5.19
C ILE A 71 0.94 4.36 -5.52
N ILE A 72 1.63 3.43 -6.16
CA ILE A 72 3.00 3.60 -6.65
C ILE A 72 2.95 3.58 -8.16
N VAL A 73 3.33 4.70 -8.78
CA VAL A 73 3.22 4.98 -10.22
C VAL A 73 4.59 5.22 -10.84
#